data_AF-A0A5N8Z545-F1
#
_entry.id   AF-A0A5N8Z545-F1
#
_cell.length_a   1.000
_cell.length_b   1.000
_cell.length_c   1.000
_cell.angle_alpha   90.00
_cell.angle_beta   90.00
_cell.angle_gamma   90.00
#
_symmetry.space_group_name_H-M   'P 1'
#
loop_
_entity.id
_entity.type
_entity.pdbx_description
1 polymer ?
#
loop_
_entity_poly.entity_id
_entity_poly.type
_entity_poly.pdbx_seq_one_letter_code
_entity_poly.pdbx_strand_id
1 'polypeptide(L)'
;MFEQITLGDWISLIVRWVHAISSVAWIGGSAFFAFVIRPVEKTHPDAIRPILQPLSSVYRELVDISVIAIIITGLILMFDRLTGNDASPAWFIVLGLKLALAVWMFYLVWRFRQSDFNPT
;
A
#
# COMPACT_ATOMS: atom_id res chain seq x y z
N MET A 1 -32.96 -2.80 -19.75
CA MET A 1 -32.57 -1.47 -19.25
C MET A 1 -31.10 -1.56 -18.86
N PHE A 2 -30.20 -1.54 -19.85
CA PHE A 2 -28.77 -1.43 -19.59
C PHE A 2 -28.47 0.05 -19.65
N GLU A 3 -28.22 0.66 -18.49
CA GLU A 3 -27.67 2.01 -18.44
C GLU A 3 -26.38 2.05 -19.29
N GLN A 4 -26.20 3.12 -20.05
CA GLN A 4 -25.00 3.31 -20.85
C GLN A 4 -23.82 3.49 -19.90
N ILE A 5 -23.01 2.44 -19.71
CA ILE A 5 -21.77 2.51 -18.95
C ILE A 5 -20.84 3.48 -19.69
N THR A 6 -20.43 4.54 -19.00
CA THR A 6 -19.54 5.54 -19.57
C THR A 6 -18.08 5.11 -19.43
N LEU A 7 -17.19 5.74 -20.21
CA LEU A 7 -15.75 5.53 -20.07
C LEU A 7 -15.25 5.95 -18.67
N GLY A 8 -15.91 6.92 -18.03
CA GLY A 8 -15.62 7.34 -16.66
C GLY A 8 -15.87 6.24 -15.63
N ASP A 9 -16.94 5.46 -15.80
CA ASP A 9 -17.29 4.36 -14.88
C ASP A 9 -16.22 3.25 -14.92
N TRP A 10 -15.75 2.90 -16.12
CA TRP A 10 -14.65 1.94 -16.30
C TRP A 10 -13.35 2.43 -15.66
N ILE A 11 -13.01 3.72 -15.83
CA ILE A 11 -11.83 4.31 -15.20
C ILE A 11 -11.96 4.24 -13.67
N SER A 12 -13.10 4.68 -13.11
CA SER A 12 -13.33 4.65 -11.65
C SER A 12 -13.23 3.22 -11.10
N LEU A 13 -13.77 2.24 -11.82
CA LEU A 13 -13.66 0.84 -11.46
C LEU A 13 -12.18 0.40 -11.41
N ILE A 14 -11.42 0.63 -12.49
CA ILE A 14 -10.00 0.26 -12.56
C ILE A 14 -9.22 0.93 -11.42
N VAL A 15 -9.43 2.23 -11.17
CA VAL A 15 -8.75 2.95 -10.09
C VAL A 15 -9.05 2.33 -8.73
N ARG A 16 -10.31 1.94 -8.45
CA ARG A 16 -10.69 1.25 -7.21
C ARG A 16 -10.00 -0.11 -7.07
N TRP A 17 -9.93 -0.88 -8.15
CA TRP A 17 -9.24 -2.17 -8.16
C TRP A 17 -7.74 -2.02 -7.92
N VAL A 18 -7.09 -1.08 -8.63
CA VAL A 18 -5.66 -0.79 -8.42
C VAL A 18 -5.40 -0.35 -6.98
N HIS A 19 -6.20 0.57 -6.45
CA HIS A 19 -6.07 1.03 -5.06
C HIS A 19 -6.17 -0.13 -4.06
N ALA A 20 -7.18 -1.00 -4.24
CA ALA A 20 -7.42 -2.12 -3.34
C ALA A 20 -6.30 -3.17 -3.42
N ILE A 21 -5.89 -3.57 -4.62
CA ILE A 21 -4.82 -4.56 -4.84
C ILE A 21 -3.50 -4.04 -4.27
N SER A 22 -3.13 -2.80 -4.56
CA SER A 22 -1.90 -2.20 -4.03
C SER A 22 -1.93 -2.09 -2.51
N SER A 23 -3.08 -1.72 -1.93
CA SER A 23 -3.24 -1.69 -0.47
C SER A 23 -3.05 -3.06 0.18
N VAL A 24 -3.66 -4.11 -0.40
CA VAL A 24 -3.52 -5.48 0.10
C VAL A 24 -2.09 -5.98 -0.06
N ALA A 25 -1.46 -5.76 -1.23
CA ALA A 25 -0.08 -6.16 -1.49
C ALA A 25 0.90 -5.47 -0.54
N TRP A 26 0.73 -4.17 -0.31
CA TRP A 26 1.60 -3.41 0.57
C TRP A 26 1.44 -3.79 2.05
N ILE A 27 0.21 -3.76 2.58
CA ILE A 27 -0.06 -4.05 3.99
C ILE A 27 0.21 -5.54 4.28
N GLY A 28 -0.31 -6.43 3.43
CA GLY A 28 -0.14 -7.87 3.58
C GLY A 28 1.31 -8.31 3.43
N GLY A 29 2.00 -7.79 2.41
CA GLY A 29 3.43 -8.04 2.22
C GLY A 29 4.27 -7.55 3.40
N SER A 30 3.99 -6.35 3.92
CA SER A 30 4.71 -5.78 5.07
C SER A 30 4.45 -6.57 6.36
N ALA A 31 3.21 -6.97 6.61
CA ALA A 31 2.86 -7.80 7.76
C ALA A 31 3.52 -9.18 7.68
N PHE A 32 3.47 -9.83 6.51
CA PHE A 32 4.13 -11.12 6.29
C PHE A 32 5.64 -11.03 6.51
N PHE A 33 6.28 -9.97 6.00
CA PHE A 33 7.70 -9.76 6.23
C PHE A 33 8.02 -9.57 7.73
N ALA A 34 7.27 -8.70 8.42
CA ALA A 34 7.50 -8.37 9.81
C ALA A 34 7.27 -9.55 10.77
N PHE A 35 6.21 -10.34 10.54
CA PHE A 35 5.77 -11.38 11.47
C PHE A 35 6.18 -12.80 11.09
N VAL A 36 6.58 -13.04 9.84
CA VAL A 36 6.98 -14.40 9.38
C VAL A 36 8.44 -14.42 8.95
N ILE A 37 8.82 -13.63 7.94
CA ILE A 37 10.16 -13.69 7.36
C ILE A 37 11.22 -13.24 8.36
N ARG A 38 11.04 -12.06 8.97
CA ARG A 38 12.03 -11.47 9.89
C ARG A 38 12.30 -12.34 11.13
N PRO A 39 11.31 -12.94 11.80
CA PRO A 39 11.56 -13.88 12.90
C PRO A 39 12.31 -15.13 12.45
N VAL A 40 11.94 -15.72 11.30
CA VAL A 40 12.57 -16.95 10.80
C VAL A 40 14.03 -16.70 10.40
N GLU A 41 14.32 -15.58 9.74
CA GLU A 41 15.68 -15.16 9.40
C GLU A 41 16.56 -15.00 10.65
N LYS A 42 16.02 -14.39 11.72
CA LYS A 42 16.76 -14.23 12.99
C LYS A 42 17.13 -15.56 13.63
N THR A 43 16.26 -16.57 13.53
CA THR A 43 16.50 -17.89 14.12
C THR A 43 17.40 -18.76 13.25
N HIS A 44 17.34 -18.62 11.93
CA HIS A 44 18.09 -19.44 10.97
C HIS A 44 18.80 -18.59 9.89
N PRO A 45 19.76 -17.73 10.27
CA PRO A 45 20.33 -16.74 9.36
C PRO A 45 21.05 -17.36 8.15
N ASP A 46 21.83 -18.43 8.35
CA ASP A 46 22.66 -19.03 7.30
C ASP A 46 21.83 -19.74 6.22
N ALA A 47 20.66 -20.28 6.59
CA ALA A 47 19.76 -20.95 5.65
C ALA A 47 18.90 -19.96 4.86
N ILE A 48 18.53 -18.83 5.48
CA ILE A 48 17.50 -17.93 4.95
C ILE A 48 18.11 -16.75 4.18
N ARG A 49 19.22 -16.18 4.64
CA ARG A 49 19.85 -15.00 4.00
C ARG A 49 20.21 -15.20 2.52
N PRO A 50 20.79 -16.35 2.10
CA PRO A 50 21.11 -16.57 0.68
C PRO A 50 19.87 -16.55 -0.24
N ILE A 51 18.70 -16.90 0.29
CA ILE A 51 17.42 -16.89 -0.44
C ILE A 51 16.81 -15.48 -0.44
N LEU A 52 16.88 -14.78 0.70
CA LEU A 52 16.29 -13.45 0.83
C LEU A 52 17.06 -12.36 0.09
N GLN A 53 18.39 -12.46 -0.03
CA GLN A 53 19.20 -11.46 -0.72
C GLN A 53 18.70 -11.15 -2.14
N PRO A 54 18.58 -12.13 -3.06
CA PRO A 54 18.09 -11.87 -4.41
C PRO A 54 16.60 -11.49 -4.45
N LEU A 55 15.79 -11.95 -3.49
CA LEU A 55 14.36 -11.62 -3.42
C LEU A 55 14.09 -10.22 -2.88
N SER A 56 15.02 -9.67 -2.09
CA SER A 56 14.84 -8.39 -1.38
C SER A 56 14.68 -7.20 -2.33
N SER A 57 15.34 -7.20 -3.50
CA SER A 57 15.21 -6.15 -4.50
C SER A 57 13.82 -6.14 -5.12
N VAL A 58 13.34 -7.32 -5.55
CA VAL A 58 12.00 -7.50 -6.14
C VAL A 58 10.91 -7.16 -5.13
N TYR A 59 11.07 -7.62 -3.88
CA TYR A 59 10.13 -7.30 -2.80
C TYR A 59 10.07 -5.79 -2.53
N ARG A 60 11.22 -5.12 -2.49
CA ARG A 60 11.31 -3.67 -2.27
C ARG A 60 10.66 -2.90 -3.41
N GLU A 61 10.90 -3.30 -4.65
CA GLU A 61 10.28 -2.70 -5.83
C GLU A 61 8.75 -2.87 -5.81
N LEU A 62 8.25 -4.05 -5.45
CA LEU A 62 6.82 -4.31 -5.30
C LEU A 62 6.18 -3.40 -4.24
N VAL A 63 6.85 -3.23 -3.09
CA VAL A 63 6.42 -2.32 -2.02
C VAL A 63 6.40 -0.87 -2.52
N ASP A 64 7.45 -0.42 -3.20
CA ASP A 64 7.57 0.95 -3.71
C ASP A 64 6.48 1.26 -4.76
N ILE A 65 6.25 0.35 -5.71
CA ILE A 65 5.17 0.47 -6.71
C ILE A 65 3.80 0.51 -6.02
N SER A 66 3.58 -0.33 -5.00
CA SER A 66 2.32 -0.36 -4.28
C SER A 66 2.05 0.94 -3.53
N VAL A 67 3.07 1.51 -2.87
CA VAL A 67 2.96 2.82 -2.20
C VAL A 67 2.59 3.92 -3.20
N ILE A 68 3.29 3.98 -4.34
CA ILE A 68 3.01 4.96 -5.40
C ILE A 68 1.57 4.80 -5.91
N ALA A 69 1.15 3.58 -6.21
CA ALA A 69 -0.19 3.28 -6.70
C ALA A 69 -1.27 3.67 -5.70
N ILE A 70 -1.10 3.37 -4.40
CA ILE A 70 -2.04 3.76 -3.33
C ILE A 70 -2.18 5.28 -3.26
N ILE A 71 -1.07 6.02 -3.32
CA ILE A 71 -1.08 7.49 -3.24
C ILE A 71 -1.83 8.08 -4.43
N ILE A 72 -1.44 7.71 -5.66
CA ILE A 72 -2.02 8.25 -6.89
C ILE A 72 -3.51 7.92 -6.96
N THR A 73 -3.87 6.64 -6.81
CA THR A 73 -5.28 6.21 -6.88
C THR A 73 -6.10 6.74 -5.71
N GLY A 74 -5.52 6.85 -4.51
CA GLY A 74 -6.18 7.41 -3.34
C GLY A 74 -6.54 8.89 -3.55
N LEU A 75 -5.62 9.67 -4.14
CA LEU A 75 -5.89 11.06 -4.51
C LEU A 75 -7.01 11.16 -5.55
N ILE A 76 -6.97 10.33 -6.60
CA ILE A 76 -8.02 10.32 -7.64
C ILE A 76 -9.39 10.03 -7.01
N LEU A 77 -9.51 8.96 -6.21
CA LEU A 77 -10.77 8.58 -5.55
C LEU A 77 -11.26 9.61 -4.52
N MET A 78 -10.32 10.28 -3.85
CA MET A 78 -10.64 11.37 -2.93
C MET A 78 -11.24 12.56 -3.69
N PHE A 79 -10.57 13.03 -4.74
CA PHE A 79 -11.05 14.16 -5.53
C PHE A 79 -12.36 13.85 -6.24
N ASP A 80 -12.50 12.67 -6.85
CA ASP A 80 -13.75 12.20 -7.46
C ASP A 80 -14.94 12.38 -6.50
N ARG A 81 -14.76 11.97 -5.24
CA ARG A 81 -15.79 12.10 -4.21
C ARG A 81 -15.98 13.54 -3.70
N LEU A 82 -14.90 14.33 -3.60
CA LEU A 82 -14.97 15.74 -3.16
C LEU A 82 -15.66 16.63 -4.19
N THR A 83 -15.47 16.37 -5.48
CA THR A 83 -16.10 17.13 -6.56
C THR A 83 -17.50 16.62 -6.90
N GLY A 84 -17.85 15.41 -6.48
CA GLY A 84 -19.20 14.87 -6.55
C GLY A 84 -20.12 15.40 -5.45
N ASN A 85 -21.38 14.97 -5.48
CA ASN A 85 -22.41 15.41 -4.51
C ASN A 85 -22.58 14.45 -3.32
N ASP A 86 -21.65 13.51 -3.13
CA ASP A 86 -21.77 12.36 -2.21
C ASP A 86 -20.82 12.42 -0.99
N ALA A 87 -20.26 13.60 -0.71
CA ALA A 87 -19.35 13.84 0.42
C ALA A 87 -20.12 14.17 1.70
N SER A 88 -20.44 13.14 2.49
CA SER A 88 -21.10 13.29 3.79
C SER A 88 -20.10 13.54 4.93
N PRO A 89 -20.53 14.11 6.08
CA PRO A 89 -19.68 14.25 7.27
C PRO A 89 -19.04 12.93 7.73
N ALA A 90 -19.80 11.83 7.68
CA ALA A 90 -19.30 10.49 8.02
C ALA A 90 -18.17 10.05 7.07
N TRP A 91 -18.27 10.37 5.79
CA TRP A 91 -17.22 10.07 4.82
C TRP A 91 -15.93 10.83 5.14
N PHE A 92 -16.00 12.10 5.55
CA PHE A 92 -14.82 12.88 5.96
C PHE A 92 -14.12 12.26 7.19
N ILE A 93 -14.88 11.75 8.17
CA ILE A 93 -14.31 11.06 9.33
C ILE A 93 -13.55 9.81 8.89
N VAL A 94 -14.16 8.98 8.03
CA VAL A 94 -13.53 7.77 7.50
C VAL A 94 -12.29 8.10 6.68
N LEU A 95 -12.34 9.13 5.83
CA LEU A 95 -11.19 9.58 5.07
C LEU A 95 -10.06 10.07 5.98
N GLY A 96 -10.38 10.90 6.98
CA GLY A 96 -9.42 11.42 7.94
C GLY A 96 -8.71 10.30 8.70
N LEU A 97 -9.46 9.29 9.15
CA LEU A 97 -8.89 8.10 9.78
C LEU A 97 -7.97 7.33 8.81
N LYS A 98 -8.40 7.12 7.56
CA LYS A 98 -7.57 6.45 6.54
C LYS A 98 -6.26 7.18 6.28
N LEU A 99 -6.31 8.52 6.17
CA LEU A 99 -5.12 9.34 5.96
C LEU A 99 -4.18 9.29 7.16
N ALA A 100 -4.71 9.39 8.39
CA ALA A 100 -3.90 9.27 9.60
C ALA A 100 -3.19 7.91 9.68
N LEU A 101 -3.91 6.81 9.39
CA LEU A 101 -3.34 5.46 9.35
C LEU A 101 -2.31 5.31 8.23
N ALA A 102 -2.56 5.86 7.04
CA ALA A 102 -1.62 5.81 5.93
C ALA A 102 -0.32 6.55 6.26
N VAL A 103 -0.41 7.77 6.81
CA VAL A 103 0.76 8.55 7.25
C VAL A 103 1.55 7.80 8.31
N TRP A 104 0.87 7.25 9.32
CA TRP A 104 1.51 6.44 10.35
C TRP A 104 2.25 5.24 9.77
N MET A 105 1.61 4.51 8.84
CA MET A 105 2.22 3.35 8.20
C MET A 105 3.40 3.72 7.29
N PHE A 106 3.30 4.82 6.53
CA PHE A 106 4.43 5.33 5.74
C PHE A 106 5.60 5.72 6.64
N TYR A 107 5.32 6.34 7.80
CA TYR A 107 6.33 6.64 8.80
C TYR A 107 7.02 5.36 9.31
N LEU A 108 6.26 4.28 9.61
CA LEU A 108 6.84 2.99 10.02
C LEU A 108 7.74 2.39 8.94
N VAL A 109 7.29 2.36 7.68
CA VAL A 109 8.10 1.84 6.56
C VAL A 109 9.38 2.65 6.39
N TRP A 110 9.28 3.99 6.43
CA TRP A 110 10.44 4.87 6.34
C TRP A 110 11.43 4.65 7.49
N ARG A 111 10.92 4.45 8.72
CA ARG A 111 11.74 4.17 9.89
C ARG A 111 12.47 2.82 9.79
N PHE A 112 11.79 1.78 9.31
CA PHE A 112 12.38 0.45 9.10
C PHE A 112 13.45 0.46 8.01
N ARG A 113 13.23 1.19 6.91
CA ARG A 113 14.24 1.35 5.85
C ARG A 113 15.53 1.99 6.35
N GLN A 114 15.44 2.91 7.31
CA GLN A 114 16.62 3.53 7.91
C GLN A 114 17.32 2.66 8.95
N SER A 115 16.59 1.81 9.68
CA SER A 115 17.22 0.93 10.69
C SER A 115 18.01 -0.22 10.09
N ASP A 116 17.74 -0.59 8.83
CA ASP A 116 18.48 -1.63 8.11
C ASP A 116 19.69 -1.09 7.32
N PHE A 117 19.96 0.23 7.37
CA PHE A 117 21.18 0.83 6.83
C PHE A 117 22.26 0.86 7.92
N ASN A 118 23.00 -0.24 8.09
CA ASN A 118 24.24 -0.26 8.87
C ASN A 118 25.43 -0.35 7.91
N PRO A 119 26.04 0.78 7.49
CA PRO A 119 27.32 0.80 6.79
C PRO A 119 28.44 0.63 7.83
N THR A 120 28.63 -0.59 8.32
CA THR A 120 29.85 -1.01 9.03
C THR A 120 30.34 -2.33 8.47
#